data_AF-A0A0F9NVM4-F1
#
_entry.id   AF-A0A0F9NVM4-F1
#
_cell.length_a   1.000
_cell.length_b   1.000
_cell.length_c   1.000
_cell.angle_alpha   90.00
_cell.angle_beta   90.00
_cell.angle_gamma   90.00
#
_symmetry.space_group_name_H-M   'P 1'
#
loop_
_entity.id
_entity.type
_entity.pdbx_description
1 polymer ?
#
loop_
_entity_poly.entity_id
_entity_poly.type
_entity_poly.pdbx_seq_one_letter_code
_entity_poly.pdbx_strand_id
1 'polypeptide(L)'
;MMKESDFQAQVVDLAKLRGWNVSWTWNSMHSPKGWPDLFMVRGQRVVAAELKVNANLTYEQRDWLRLLAGTGKAEVFCWRPSCWKQIERVLSPYRNGGRE
;
A
#
# COMPACT_ATOMS: atom_id res chain seq x y z
N MET A 1 -18.99 10.91 5.40
CA MET A 1 -18.03 10.70 4.28
C MET A 1 -16.75 10.15 4.88
N MET A 2 -16.21 9.05 4.35
CA MET A 2 -14.98 8.42 4.86
C MET A 2 -13.79 9.38 4.69
N LYS A 3 -12.93 9.50 5.72
CA LYS A 3 -11.66 10.24 5.60
C LYS A 3 -10.55 9.32 5.10
N GLU A 4 -9.51 9.91 4.53
CA GLU A 4 -8.32 9.18 4.08
C GLU A 4 -7.62 8.46 5.25
N SER A 5 -7.58 9.09 6.44
CA SER A 5 -7.07 8.48 7.67
C SER A 5 -7.85 7.24 8.09
N ASP A 6 -9.18 7.24 7.94
CA ASP A 6 -10.03 6.11 8.32
C ASP A 6 -9.80 4.94 7.35
N PHE A 7 -9.68 5.25 6.06
CA PHE A 7 -9.35 4.26 5.04
C PHE A 7 -7.96 3.68 5.26
N GLN A 8 -6.95 4.51 5.55
CA GLN A 8 -5.60 4.05 5.89
C GLN A 8 -5.62 3.10 7.08
N ALA A 9 -6.32 3.44 8.16
CA ALA A 9 -6.43 2.57 9.32
C ALA A 9 -6.99 1.19 8.96
N GLN A 10 -8.06 1.12 8.15
CA GLN A 10 -8.63 -0.15 7.70
C GLN A 10 -7.64 -1.00 6.89
N VAL A 11 -6.88 -0.39 5.98
CA VAL A 11 -5.89 -1.11 5.17
C VAL A 11 -4.72 -1.59 6.05
N VAL A 12 -4.24 -0.75 6.98
CA VAL A 12 -3.17 -1.10 7.93
C VAL A 12 -3.59 -2.26 8.83
N ASP A 13 -4.82 -2.24 9.36
CA ASP A 13 -5.35 -3.30 10.21
C ASP A 13 -5.44 -4.63 9.47
N LEU A 14 -5.95 -4.62 8.23
CA LEU A 14 -5.98 -5.81 7.38
C LEU A 14 -4.56 -6.32 7.09
N ALA A 15 -3.63 -5.43 6.72
CA ALA A 15 -2.24 -5.80 6.43
C ALA A 15 -1.58 -6.48 7.65
N LYS A 16 -1.73 -5.88 8.84
CA LYS A 16 -1.23 -6.44 10.11
C LYS A 16 -1.87 -7.79 10.43
N LEU A 17 -3.20 -7.91 10.30
CA LEU A 17 -3.93 -9.16 10.50
C LEU A 17 -3.43 -10.27 9.57
N ARG A 18 -3.00 -9.91 8.35
CA ARG A 18 -2.45 -10.86 7.38
C ARG A 18 -0.94 -11.05 7.51
N GLY A 19 -0.28 -10.46 8.51
CA GLY A 19 1.14 -10.68 8.78
C GLY A 19 2.08 -9.92 7.86
N TRP A 20 1.66 -8.77 7.34
CA TRP A 20 2.56 -7.82 6.67
C TRP A 20 3.26 -6.92 7.67
N ASN A 21 4.53 -6.62 7.43
CA ASN A 21 5.19 -5.49 8.07
C ASN A 21 4.77 -4.23 7.33
N VAL A 22 4.30 -3.21 8.06
CA VAL A 22 3.71 -2.00 7.48
C VAL A 22 4.46 -0.79 7.99
N SER A 23 5.00 0.00 7.07
CA SER A 23 5.43 1.37 7.32
C SER A 23 4.42 2.32 6.67
N TRP A 24 4.11 3.41 7.34
CA TRP A 24 3.25 4.47 6.80
C TRP A 24 3.78 5.84 7.16
N THR A 25 3.54 6.82 6.30
CA THR A 25 3.94 8.21 6.56
C THR A 25 2.94 8.88 7.49
N TRP A 26 3.35 9.17 8.73
CA TRP A 26 2.49 9.85 9.71
C TRP A 26 2.27 11.33 9.38
N ASN A 27 3.30 12.00 8.89
CA ASN A 27 3.22 13.35 8.34
C ASN A 27 4.11 13.47 7.10
N SER A 28 3.57 14.03 6.02
CA SER A 28 4.34 14.27 4.79
C SER A 28 5.43 15.33 4.97
N MET A 29 5.36 16.12 6.05
CA MET A 29 6.32 17.19 6.35
C MET A 29 7.76 16.72 6.52
N HIS A 30 7.97 15.47 6.93
CA HIS A 30 9.31 14.90 7.13
C HIS A 30 9.67 13.81 6.13
N SER A 31 8.88 13.65 5.07
CA SER A 31 9.12 12.66 4.01
C SER A 31 9.42 13.36 2.69
N PRO A 32 10.24 12.76 1.81
CA PRO A 32 10.34 13.21 0.43
C PRO A 32 8.94 13.33 -0.19
N LYS A 33 8.69 14.41 -0.92
CA LYS A 33 7.38 14.65 -1.54
C LYS A 33 6.98 13.45 -2.40
N GLY A 34 5.75 13.00 -2.20
CA GLY A 34 5.14 11.94 -3.00
C GLY A 34 5.56 10.51 -2.65
N TRP A 35 6.31 10.28 -1.57
CA TRP A 35 6.50 8.92 -1.07
C TRP A 35 5.12 8.26 -0.80
N PRO A 36 4.92 6.98 -1.15
CA PRO A 36 3.62 6.32 -0.98
C PRO A 36 3.15 6.29 0.47
N ASP A 37 1.85 6.46 0.70
CA ASP A 37 1.24 6.40 2.03
C ASP A 37 1.59 5.13 2.81
N LEU A 38 1.58 3.98 2.13
CA LEU A 38 1.90 2.66 2.70
C LEU A 38 3.05 1.99 1.95
N PHE A 39 4.01 1.49 2.72
CA PHE A 39 5.06 0.60 2.24
C PHE A 39 5.05 -0.68 3.08
N MET A 40 4.76 -1.80 2.46
CA MET A 40 4.48 -3.06 3.12
C MET A 40 5.37 -4.18 2.61
N VAL A 41 5.87 -5.01 3.52
CA VAL A 41 6.76 -6.12 3.20
C VAL A 41 6.28 -7.40 3.85
N ARG A 42 6.25 -8.49 3.07
CA ARG A 42 5.98 -9.83 3.56
C ARG A 42 6.74 -10.87 2.75
N GLY A 43 7.72 -11.52 3.39
CA GLY A 43 8.61 -12.45 2.70
C GLY A 43 9.35 -11.74 1.56
N GLN A 44 9.18 -12.23 0.33
CA GLN A 44 9.79 -11.63 -0.86
C GLN A 44 8.90 -10.59 -1.56
N ARG A 45 7.67 -10.34 -1.05
CA ARG A 45 6.75 -9.37 -1.63
C ARG A 45 6.92 -8.01 -0.97
N VAL A 46 6.98 -6.99 -1.82
CA VAL A 46 6.95 -5.58 -1.44
C VAL A 46 5.74 -4.96 -2.12
N VAL A 47 4.90 -4.29 -1.34
CA VAL A 47 3.76 -3.53 -1.83
C VAL A 47 3.94 -2.07 -1.44
N ALA A 48 3.92 -1.18 -2.42
CA ALA A 48 3.85 0.26 -2.21
C ALA A 48 2.47 0.75 -2.66
N ALA A 49 1.70 1.32 -1.75
CA ALA A 49 0.33 1.75 -2.03
C ALA A 49 0.13 3.21 -1.62
N GLU A 50 -0.33 4.01 -2.57
CA GLU A 50 -0.87 5.33 -2.33
C GLU A 50 -2.38 5.23 -2.14
N LEU A 51 -2.94 5.90 -1.14
CA LEU A 51 -4.35 5.84 -0.78
C LEU A 51 -5.06 7.12 -1.22
N LYS A 52 -6.26 6.99 -1.78
CA LYS A 52 -7.08 8.13 -2.18
C LYS A 52 -8.54 7.86 -1.89
N VAL A 53 -9.24 8.82 -1.29
CA VAL A 53 -10.71 8.81 -1.22
C VAL A 53 -11.29 9.67 -2.34
N ASN A 54 -11.14 10.99 -2.23
CA ASN A 54 -11.74 11.98 -3.16
C ASN A 54 -10.71 12.77 -3.98
N ALA A 55 -9.42 12.43 -3.87
CA ALA A 55 -8.34 13.12 -4.55
C ALA A 55 -7.72 12.26 -5.66
N ASN A 56 -6.93 12.89 -6.52
CA ASN A 56 -6.09 12.23 -7.52
C ASN A 56 -4.63 12.21 -7.06
N LEU A 57 -3.83 11.34 -7.68
CA LEU A 57 -2.38 11.34 -7.49
C LEU A 57 -1.76 12.68 -7.91
N THR A 58 -0.82 13.18 -7.13
CA THR A 58 0.07 14.26 -7.59
C THR A 58 1.08 13.72 -8.61
N TYR A 59 1.80 14.63 -9.26
CA TYR A 59 2.89 14.24 -10.18
C TYR A 59 3.96 13.42 -9.46
N GLU A 60 4.39 13.89 -8.28
CA GLU A 60 5.44 13.26 -7.47
C GLU A 60 5.02 11.87 -7.00
N GLN A 61 3.77 11.70 -6.56
CA GLN A 61 3.23 10.39 -6.17
C GLN A 61 3.25 9.42 -7.36
N ARG A 62 2.83 9.90 -8.54
CA ARG A 62 2.84 9.08 -9.76
C ARG A 62 4.26 8.67 -10.15
N ASP A 63 5.22 9.57 -10.05
CA ASP A 63 6.61 9.26 -10.42
C ASP A 63 7.26 8.28 -9.43
N TRP A 64 7.02 8.43 -8.12
CA TRP A 64 7.48 7.43 -7.14
C TRP A 64 6.91 6.04 -7.42
N LEU A 65 5.60 5.92 -7.66
CA LEU A 65 4.99 4.63 -8.00
C LEU A 65 5.57 4.05 -9.31
N ARG A 66 5.82 4.90 -10.32
CA ARG A 66 6.45 4.48 -11.58
C ARG A 66 7.87 3.96 -11.35
N LEU A 67 8.69 4.67 -10.58
CA LEU A 67 10.07 4.29 -10.27
C LEU A 67 10.12 2.99 -9.47
N LEU A 68 9.27 2.84 -8.45
CA LEU A 68 9.17 1.62 -7.66
C LEU A 68 8.75 0.42 -8.52
N ALA A 69 7.76 0.59 -9.40
CA ALA A 69 7.37 -0.45 -10.35
C ALA A 69 8.53 -0.82 -11.30
N GLY A 70 9.27 0.17 -11.79
CA GLY A 70 10.40 -0.01 -12.69
C GLY A 70 11.55 -0.86 -12.12
N THR A 71 11.61 -1.04 -10.81
CA THR A 71 12.59 -1.95 -10.17
C THR A 71 12.29 -3.43 -10.42
N GLY A 72 11.05 -3.77 -10.77
CA GLY A 72 10.56 -5.16 -10.82
C GLY A 72 10.51 -5.87 -9.46
N LYS A 73 10.65 -5.14 -8.34
CA LYS A 73 10.63 -5.68 -6.98
C LYS A 73 9.39 -5.31 -6.17
N ALA A 74 8.76 -4.18 -6.50
CA ALA A 74 7.58 -3.68 -5.80
C ALA A 74 6.32 -3.80 -6.67
N GLU A 75 5.26 -4.35 -6.07
CA GLU A 75 3.90 -4.20 -6.58
C GLU A 75 3.40 -2.81 -6.17
N VAL A 76 2.94 -2.01 -7.13
CA VAL A 76 2.51 -0.63 -6.86
C VAL A 76 1.03 -0.44 -7.09
N PHE A 77 0.36 0.31 -6.22
CA PHE A 77 -1.06 0.56 -6.33
C PHE A 77 -1.44 1.99 -5.96
N CYS A 78 -2.49 2.49 -6.60
CA CYS A 78 -3.31 3.59 -6.09
C CYS A 78 -4.63 2.97 -5.62
N TRP A 79 -4.82 2.84 -4.31
CA TRP A 79 -6.03 2.24 -3.76
C TRP A 79 -7.04 3.30 -3.34
N ARG A 80 -8.31 2.96 -3.58
CA ARG A 80 -9.48 3.70 -3.12
C ARG A 80 -10.37 2.76 -2.30
N PRO A 81 -11.36 3.27 -1.54
CA PRO A 81 -12.31 2.41 -0.85
C PRO A 81 -13.00 1.38 -1.77
N SER A 82 -13.26 1.74 -3.04
CA SER A 82 -13.80 0.83 -4.05
C SER A 82 -12.87 -0.33 -4.44
N CYS A 83 -11.58 -0.24 -4.11
CA CYS A 83 -10.58 -1.28 -4.37
C CYS A 83 -10.57 -2.39 -3.32
N TRP A 84 -11.44 -2.37 -2.29
CA TRP A 84 -11.35 -3.27 -1.13
C TRP A 84 -11.13 -4.75 -1.49
N LYS A 85 -11.90 -5.29 -2.44
CA LYS A 85 -11.73 -6.69 -2.92
C LYS A 85 -10.34 -6.97 -3.52
N GLN A 86 -9.73 -5.97 -4.18
CA GLN A 86 -8.36 -6.08 -4.69
C GLN A 86 -7.36 -6.03 -3.52
N ILE A 87 -7.57 -5.15 -2.55
CA ILE A 87 -6.72 -5.03 -1.36
C ILE A 87 -6.68 -6.36 -0.61
N GLU A 88 -7.85 -6.96 -0.35
CA GLU A 88 -7.95 -8.28 0.29
C GLU A 88 -7.18 -9.36 -0.46
N ARG A 89 -7.27 -9.38 -1.80
CA ARG A 89 -6.55 -10.34 -2.63
C ARG A 89 -5.04 -10.10 -2.58
N VAL A 90 -4.58 -8.86 -2.74
CA VAL A 90 -3.15 -8.51 -2.74
C VAL A 90 -2.53 -8.84 -1.39
N LEU A 91 -3.21 -8.49 -0.28
CA LEU A 91 -2.71 -8.69 1.07
C LEU A 91 -2.98 -10.10 1.62
N SER A 92 -3.65 -10.96 0.85
CA SER A 92 -3.88 -12.34 1.23
C SER A 92 -2.56 -13.09 1.48
N PRO A 93 -2.52 -14.03 2.44
CA PRO A 93 -1.42 -14.95 2.56
C PRO A 93 -1.28 -15.75 1.26
N TYR A 94 -0.05 -15.99 0.84
CA TYR A 94 0.19 -17.13 -0.04
C TYR A 94 -0.44 -18.35 0.61
N ARG A 95 -1.19 -19.14 -0.17
CA ARG A 95 -1.48 -20.51 0.22
C ARG A 95 -0.11 -21.15 0.43
N ASN A 96 0.22 -21.49 1.67
CA ASN A 96 1.39 -22.31 1.95
C ASN A 96 1.19 -23.58 1.10
N GLY A 97 1.93 -23.70 -0.01
CA GLY A 97 2.30 -25.01 -0.50
C GLY A 97 3.08 -25.63 0.66
N GLY A 98 2.52 -26.68 1.25
CA GLY A 98 3.08 -27.34 2.42
C GLY A 98 4.58 -27.54 2.24
N ARG A 99 5.35 -27.15 3.25
CA ARG A 99 6.66 -27.76 3.44
C ARG A 99 6.38 -29.08 4.14
N GLU A 100 6.40 -30.16 3.36
CA GLU A 100 6.93 -31.44 3.84
C GLU A 100 8.44 -31.31 4.05
#